data_AF-A0A9X2FNW8-F1
#
_entry.id   AF-A0A9X2FNW8-F1
#
_cell.length_a   1.000
_cell.length_b   1.000
_cell.length_c   1.000
_cell.angle_alpha   90.00
_cell.angle_beta   90.00
_cell.angle_gamma   90.00
#
_symmetry.space_group_name_H-M   'P 1'
#
loop_
_entity.id
_entity.type
_entity.pdbx_description
1 polymer ?
#
loop_
_entity_poly.entity_id
_entity_poly.type
_entity_poly.pdbx_seq_one_letter_code
_entity_poly.pdbx_strand_id
1 'polypeptide(L)'
;MAPELQALAYAGLLQAAQFGWLSLRANMELGFGKTLSPRDPQRLGRPLEEQASVRTGRLYRALNNHFEGLILFTLAVVVLILGDKTTGLSGLLAWTYLGARILYVPAYFFGLRPWRSLIWLVGFLATIGMIGLALV
;
A
#
# COMPACT_ATOMS: atom_id res chain seq x y z
N MET A 1 23.27 1.01 -2.31
CA MET A 1 22.05 0.20 -2.51
C MET A 1 21.40 0.68 -3.79
N ALA A 2 20.90 -0.22 -4.64
CA ALA A 2 20.19 0.17 -5.85
C ALA A 2 18.94 1.04 -5.51
N PRO A 3 18.61 2.07 -6.30
CA PRO A 3 17.44 2.92 -6.05
C PRO A 3 16.13 2.14 -5.88
N GLU A 4 15.96 1.06 -6.63
CA GLU A 4 14.82 0.15 -6.60
C GLU A 4 14.68 -0.54 -5.24
N LEU A 5 15.79 -1.06 -4.69
CA LEU A 5 15.82 -1.66 -3.35
C LEU A 5 15.55 -0.63 -2.25
N GLN A 6 16.06 0.60 -2.42
CA GLN A 6 15.79 1.68 -1.48
C GLN A 6 14.29 2.05 -1.45
N ALA A 7 13.67 2.19 -2.63
CA ALA A 7 12.25 2.45 -2.75
C ALA A 7 11.41 1.30 -2.16
N LEU A 8 11.81 0.04 -2.36
CA LEU A 8 11.16 -1.12 -1.76
C LEU A 8 11.23 -1.11 -0.23
N ALA A 9 12.40 -0.81 0.34
CA ALA A 9 12.56 -0.70 1.79
C ALA A 9 11.66 0.40 2.36
N TYR A 10 11.61 1.58 1.73
CA TYR A 10 10.72 2.66 2.15
C TYR A 10 9.24 2.34 1.95
N ALA A 11 8.86 1.59 0.91
CA ALA A 11 7.49 1.13 0.72
C ALA A 11 7.05 0.17 1.84
N GLY A 12 7.95 -0.72 2.28
CA GLY A 12 7.72 -1.57 3.45
C GLY A 12 7.52 -0.76 4.74
N LEU A 13 8.36 0.25 4.99
CA LEU A 13 8.20 1.17 6.13
C LEU A 13 6.89 1.96 6.05
N LEU A 14 6.52 2.44 4.86
CA LEU A 14 5.25 3.12 4.61
C LEU A 14 4.06 2.19 4.90
N GLN A 15 4.15 0.90 4.52
CA GLN A 15 3.10 -0.08 4.83
C GLN A 15 2.96 -0.31 6.34
N ALA A 16 4.07 -0.43 7.06
CA ALA A 16 4.06 -0.54 8.52
C ALA A 16 3.45 0.70 9.18
N ALA A 17 3.78 1.90 8.69
CA ALA A 17 3.21 3.15 9.17
C ALA A 17 1.69 3.23 8.92
N GLN A 18 1.21 2.79 7.74
CA GLN A 18 -0.23 2.71 7.44
C GLN A 18 -0.95 1.73 8.37
N PHE A 19 -0.34 0.56 8.64
CA PHE A 19 -0.88 -0.43 9.57
C PHE A 19 -1.01 0.16 10.98
N GLY A 20 0.03 0.87 11.45
CA GLY A 20 0.01 1.57 12.73
C GLY A 20 -1.09 2.62 12.80
N TRP A 21 -1.24 3.45 11.76
CA TRP A 21 -2.29 4.47 11.71
C TRP A 21 -3.69 3.86 11.76
N LEU A 22 -3.95 2.83 10.96
CA LEU A 22 -5.22 2.09 11.01
C LEU A 22 -5.48 1.52 12.41
N SER A 23 -4.48 0.87 13.00
CA SER A 23 -4.59 0.22 14.31
C SER A 23 -4.91 1.21 15.43
N LEU A 24 -4.25 2.36 15.44
CA LEU A 24 -4.53 3.45 16.39
C LEU A 24 -5.97 3.95 16.26
N ARG A 25 -6.43 4.24 15.03
CA ARG A 25 -7.81 4.71 14.83
C ARG A 25 -8.85 3.63 15.18
N ALA A 26 -8.62 2.38 14.82
CA ALA A 26 -9.51 1.28 15.15
C ALA A 26 -9.63 1.10 16.68
N ASN A 27 -8.51 1.19 17.42
CA ASN A 27 -8.53 1.12 18.88
C ASN A 27 -9.30 2.29 19.52
N MET A 28 -9.13 3.51 19.00
CA MET A 28 -9.87 4.69 19.47
C MET A 28 -11.37 4.62 19.18
N GLU A 29 -11.77 4.05 18.03
CA GLU A 29 -13.18 4.02 17.60
C GLU A 29 -13.95 2.80 18.15
N LEU A 30 -13.29 1.65 18.27
CA LEU A 30 -13.94 0.37 18.61
C LEU A 30 -13.60 -0.13 20.01
N GLY A 31 -12.56 0.45 20.64
CA GLY A 31 -12.05 0.05 21.94
C GLY A 31 -11.17 -1.22 21.88
N PHE A 32 -10.20 -1.29 22.79
CA PHE A 32 -9.25 -2.40 22.88
C PHE A 32 -9.91 -3.77 23.09
N GLY A 33 -11.04 -3.82 23.81
CA GLY A 33 -11.76 -5.07 24.04
C GLY A 33 -12.23 -5.74 22.76
N LYS A 34 -12.66 -4.97 21.75
CA LYS A 34 -13.07 -5.50 20.44
C LYS A 34 -11.86 -5.80 19.56
N THR A 35 -10.91 -4.87 19.48
CA THR A 35 -9.76 -5.01 18.58
C THR A 35 -8.79 -6.11 19.03
N LEU A 36 -8.69 -6.43 20.31
CA LEU A 36 -7.91 -7.56 20.83
C LEU A 36 -8.69 -8.88 20.87
N SER A 37 -10.00 -8.85 20.61
CA SER A 37 -10.80 -10.08 20.54
C SER A 37 -10.45 -10.91 19.29
N PRO A 38 -10.98 -12.14 19.16
CA PRO A 38 -10.87 -12.95 17.93
C PRO A 38 -11.49 -12.30 16.68
N ARG A 39 -12.33 -11.27 16.83
CA ARG A 39 -12.98 -10.50 15.75
C ARG A 39 -13.97 -11.29 14.88
N ASP A 40 -14.41 -12.46 15.33
CA ASP A 40 -15.41 -13.25 14.61
C ASP A 40 -16.71 -12.45 14.38
N PRO A 41 -17.20 -12.33 13.12
CA PRO A 41 -18.42 -11.57 12.83
C PRO A 41 -19.64 -12.08 13.61
N GLN A 42 -19.75 -13.39 13.84
CA GLN A 42 -20.85 -14.00 14.60
C GLN A 42 -20.88 -13.51 16.05
N ARG A 43 -19.71 -13.27 16.65
CA ARG A 43 -19.58 -12.72 18.00
C ARG A 43 -19.83 -11.22 18.04
N LEU A 44 -19.37 -10.51 17.01
CA LEU A 44 -19.42 -9.05 16.95
C LEU A 44 -20.71 -8.49 16.31
N GLY A 45 -21.56 -9.36 15.75
CA GLY A 45 -22.76 -9.03 14.98
C GLY A 45 -22.50 -8.65 13.52
N ARG A 46 -21.28 -8.18 13.19
CA ARG A 46 -20.82 -7.86 11.84
C ARG A 46 -19.28 -7.74 11.80
N PRO A 47 -18.64 -7.78 10.61
CA PRO A 47 -17.20 -7.61 10.48
C PRO A 47 -16.66 -6.34 11.17
N LEU A 48 -15.44 -6.40 11.70
CA LEU A 48 -14.87 -5.32 12.51
C LEU A 48 -14.70 -4.02 11.69
N GLU A 49 -14.30 -4.16 10.44
CA GLU A 49 -14.10 -3.07 9.48
C GLU A 49 -15.41 -2.33 9.12
N GLU A 50 -16.56 -3.00 9.21
CA GLU A 50 -17.88 -2.40 9.00
C GLU A 50 -18.40 -1.64 10.23
N GLN A 51 -17.81 -1.90 11.41
CA GLN A 51 -18.10 -1.16 12.64
C GLN A 51 -17.34 0.15 12.72
N ALA A 52 -16.22 0.26 12.00
CA ALA A 52 -15.37 1.44 12.03
C ALA A 52 -16.00 2.63 11.28
N SER A 53 -15.52 3.83 11.55
CA SER A 53 -15.98 5.01 10.82
C SER A 53 -15.69 4.88 9.32
N VAL A 54 -16.43 5.61 8.48
CA VAL A 54 -16.22 5.64 7.03
C VAL A 54 -14.75 5.93 6.67
N ARG A 55 -14.09 6.81 7.42
CA ARG A 55 -12.68 7.17 7.22
C ARG A 55 -11.73 6.04 7.62
N THR A 56 -12.00 5.33 8.71
CA THR A 56 -11.20 4.17 9.12
C THR A 56 -11.39 2.99 8.17
N GLY A 57 -12.61 2.73 7.70
CA GLY A 57 -12.87 1.73 6.66
C GLY A 57 -12.18 2.07 5.33
N ARG A 58 -12.01 3.37 5.01
CA ARG A 58 -11.19 3.82 3.88
C ARG A 58 -9.70 3.53 4.08
N LEU A 59 -9.15 3.76 5.28
CA LEU A 59 -7.75 3.38 5.59
C LEU A 59 -7.54 1.87 5.48
N TYR A 60 -8.48 1.06 5.95
CA TYR A 60 -8.41 -0.40 5.82
C TYR A 60 -8.31 -0.83 4.35
N ARG A 61 -9.16 -0.27 3.47
CA ARG A 61 -9.08 -0.54 2.04
C ARG A 61 -7.79 -0.01 1.40
N ALA A 62 -7.27 1.13 1.85
CA ALA A 62 -6.00 1.66 1.37
C ALA A 62 -4.81 0.76 1.75
N LEU A 63 -4.80 0.25 2.98
CA LEU A 63 -3.79 -0.67 3.50
C LEU A 63 -3.77 -1.99 2.71
N ASN A 64 -4.94 -2.59 2.49
CA ASN A 64 -5.07 -3.82 1.71
C ASN A 64 -4.63 -3.62 0.26
N ASN A 65 -4.99 -2.50 -0.35
CA ASN A 65 -4.53 -2.17 -1.70
C ASN A 65 -3.01 -1.96 -1.78
N HIS A 66 -2.37 -1.47 -0.72
CA HIS A 66 -0.93 -1.37 -0.67
C HIS A 66 -0.27 -2.73 -0.47
N PHE A 67 -0.86 -3.68 0.29
CA PHE A 67 -0.38 -5.07 0.32
C PHE A 67 -0.39 -5.70 -1.08
N GLU A 68 -1.51 -5.59 -1.82
CA GLU A 68 -1.62 -6.07 -3.21
C GLU A 68 -0.55 -5.43 -4.10
N GLY A 69 -0.39 -4.12 -4.01
CA GLY A 69 0.60 -3.39 -4.80
C GLY A 69 2.04 -3.71 -4.40
N LEU A 70 2.32 -4.00 -3.14
CA LEU A 70 3.66 -4.28 -2.63
C LEU A 70 4.14 -5.65 -3.09
N ILE A 71 3.25 -6.65 -3.21
CA ILE A 71 3.57 -7.96 -3.77
C ILE A 71 4.13 -7.82 -5.19
N LEU A 72 3.42 -7.09 -6.06
CA LEU A 72 3.85 -6.86 -7.45
C LEU A 72 5.11 -6.01 -7.54
N PHE A 73 5.22 -4.96 -6.71
CA PHE A 73 6.41 -4.11 -6.69
C PHE A 73 7.65 -4.87 -6.19
N THR A 74 7.50 -5.70 -5.17
CA THR A 74 8.58 -6.57 -4.67
C THR A 74 9.05 -7.51 -5.78
N LEU A 75 8.12 -8.15 -6.51
CA LEU A 75 8.46 -8.97 -7.67
C LEU A 75 9.28 -8.17 -8.68
N ALA A 76 8.82 -6.99 -9.09
CA ALA A 76 9.49 -6.13 -10.06
C ALA A 76 10.92 -5.77 -9.65
N VAL A 77 11.12 -5.41 -8.38
CA VAL A 77 12.45 -5.09 -7.84
C VAL A 77 13.34 -6.33 -7.80
N VAL A 78 12.83 -7.48 -7.35
CA VAL A 78 13.60 -8.73 -7.27
C VAL A 78 14.09 -9.18 -8.65
N VAL A 79 13.22 -9.18 -9.67
CA VAL A 79 13.62 -9.61 -11.01
C VAL A 79 14.63 -8.65 -11.65
N LEU A 80 14.51 -7.33 -11.41
CA LEU A 80 15.50 -6.36 -11.90
C LEU A 80 16.87 -6.55 -11.24
N ILE A 81 16.90 -6.75 -9.92
CA ILE A 81 18.13 -6.86 -9.15
C ILE A 81 18.84 -8.18 -9.45
N LEU A 82 18.11 -9.31 -9.42
CA LEU A 82 18.69 -10.62 -9.67
C LEU A 82 19.02 -10.85 -11.15
N GLY A 83 18.34 -10.14 -12.06
CA GLY A 83 18.62 -10.18 -13.49
C GLY A 83 19.74 -9.23 -13.94
N ASP A 84 20.31 -8.43 -13.04
CA ASP A 84 21.27 -7.36 -13.35
C ASP A 84 20.75 -6.39 -14.44
N LYS A 85 19.46 -6.03 -14.32
CA LYS A 85 18.72 -5.18 -15.29
C LYS A 85 18.40 -3.78 -14.74
N THR A 86 19.06 -3.37 -13.67
CA THR A 86 18.82 -2.03 -13.08
C THR A 86 19.34 -0.91 -13.99
N THR A 87 18.55 0.13 -14.16
CA THR A 87 18.86 1.31 -14.97
C THR A 87 18.38 2.59 -14.27
N GLY A 88 18.77 3.76 -14.78
CA GLY A 88 18.23 5.03 -14.29
C GLY A 88 16.70 5.12 -14.44
N LEU A 89 16.14 4.51 -15.49
CA LEU A 89 14.69 4.49 -15.72
C LEU A 89 13.96 3.59 -14.72
N SER A 90 14.45 2.38 -14.44
CA SER A 90 13.84 1.51 -13.43
C SER A 90 13.89 2.14 -12.03
N GLY A 91 14.97 2.86 -11.71
CA GLY A 91 15.06 3.66 -10.49
C GLY A 91 13.99 4.76 -10.42
N LEU A 92 13.78 5.51 -11.50
CA LEU A 92 12.72 6.53 -11.58
C LEU A 92 11.32 5.92 -11.38
N LEU A 93 11.04 4.78 -12.02
CA LEU A 93 9.77 4.09 -11.89
C LEU A 93 9.56 3.57 -10.44
N ALA A 94 10.61 3.09 -9.79
CA ALA A 94 10.54 2.64 -8.41
C ALA A 94 10.17 3.76 -7.44
N TRP A 95 10.79 4.94 -7.60
CA TRP A 95 10.43 6.12 -6.83
C TRP A 95 9.05 6.67 -7.18
N THR A 96 8.64 6.54 -8.44
CA THR A 96 7.27 6.89 -8.88
C THR A 96 6.23 6.02 -8.19
N TYR A 97 6.47 4.71 -8.06
CA TYR A 97 5.61 3.81 -7.28
C TYR A 97 5.49 4.29 -5.84
N LEU A 98 6.61 4.57 -5.17
CA LEU A 98 6.60 5.01 -3.77
C LEU A 98 5.85 6.33 -3.59
N GLY A 99 6.12 7.32 -4.46
CA GLY A 99 5.41 8.60 -4.46
C GLY A 99 3.91 8.43 -4.67
N ALA A 100 3.50 7.56 -5.60
CA ALA A 100 2.11 7.22 -5.80
C ALA A 100 1.48 6.63 -4.53
N ARG A 101 2.18 5.77 -3.78
CA ARG A 101 1.66 5.21 -2.52
C ARG A 101 1.51 6.26 -1.43
N ILE A 102 2.45 7.19 -1.31
CA ILE A 102 2.37 8.31 -0.36
C ILE A 102 1.13 9.17 -0.65
N LEU A 103 0.84 9.45 -1.93
CA LEU A 103 -0.31 10.27 -2.34
C LEU A 103 -1.64 9.51 -2.31
N TYR A 104 -1.61 8.20 -2.56
CA TYR A 104 -2.80 7.36 -2.64
C TYR A 104 -3.53 7.27 -1.29
N VAL A 105 -2.79 7.12 -0.19
CA VAL A 105 -3.36 6.99 1.17
C VAL A 105 -4.23 8.19 1.57
N PRO A 106 -3.74 9.45 1.55
CA PRO A 106 -4.58 10.60 1.87
C PRO A 106 -5.72 10.78 0.86
N ALA A 107 -5.47 10.54 -0.44
CA ALA A 107 -6.54 10.61 -1.45
C ALA A 107 -7.67 9.62 -1.14
N TYR A 108 -7.34 8.39 -0.71
CA TYR A 108 -8.33 7.40 -0.29
C TYR A 108 -9.03 7.82 1.01
N PHE A 109 -8.28 8.25 2.02
CA PHE A 109 -8.80 8.66 3.32
C PHE A 109 -9.86 9.77 3.20
N PHE A 110 -9.52 10.85 2.48
CA PHE A 110 -10.42 11.98 2.24
C PHE A 110 -11.50 11.67 1.18
N GLY A 111 -11.33 10.59 0.41
CA GLY A 111 -12.29 10.18 -0.61
C GLY A 111 -12.25 11.06 -1.86
N LEU A 112 -11.05 11.52 -2.24
CA LEU A 112 -10.82 12.39 -3.38
C LEU A 112 -11.06 11.63 -4.69
N ARG A 113 -12.02 12.10 -5.49
CA ARG A 113 -12.38 11.56 -6.80
C ARG A 113 -12.10 12.61 -7.88
N PRO A 114 -11.52 12.26 -9.05
CA PRO A 114 -11.08 10.92 -9.47
C PRO A 114 -9.65 10.56 -9.01
N TRP A 115 -8.99 11.44 -8.25
CA TRP A 115 -7.56 11.40 -7.94
C TRP A 115 -7.06 10.06 -7.41
N ARG A 116 -7.82 9.40 -6.52
CA ARG A 116 -7.47 8.06 -6.02
C ARG A 116 -7.17 7.07 -7.15
N SER A 117 -8.02 7.01 -8.18
CA SER A 117 -7.86 6.05 -9.28
C SER A 117 -6.69 6.41 -10.20
N LEU A 118 -6.49 7.70 -10.47
CA LEU A 118 -5.38 8.17 -11.30
C LEU A 118 -4.03 7.91 -10.65
N ILE A 119 -3.89 8.21 -9.36
CA ILE A 119 -2.67 7.94 -8.59
C ILE A 119 -2.38 6.43 -8.56
N TRP A 120 -3.41 5.61 -8.36
CA TRP A 120 -3.26 4.15 -8.41
C TRP A 120 -2.74 3.67 -9.76
N LEU A 121 -3.29 4.20 -10.87
CA LEU A 121 -2.88 3.84 -12.22
C LEU A 121 -1.41 4.20 -12.46
N VAL A 122 -0.96 5.37 -12.00
CA VAL A 122 0.46 5.77 -12.10
C VAL A 122 1.37 4.76 -11.38
N GLY A 123 1.04 4.40 -10.14
CA GLY A 123 1.82 3.40 -9.39
C GLY A 123 1.80 2.01 -10.03
N PHE A 124 0.65 1.61 -10.59
CA PHE A 124 0.51 0.35 -11.32
C PHE A 124 1.37 0.33 -12.59
N LEU A 125 1.27 1.34 -13.44
CA LEU A 125 2.05 1.45 -14.67
C LEU A 125 3.56 1.54 -14.39
N ALA A 126 3.96 2.22 -13.33
CA ALA A 126 5.36 2.24 -12.91
C ALA A 126 5.88 0.82 -12.58
N THR A 127 5.08 0.04 -11.85
CA THR A 127 5.43 -1.35 -11.50
C THR A 127 5.50 -2.24 -12.73
N ILE A 128 4.52 -2.16 -13.64
CA ILE A 128 4.52 -2.95 -14.88
C ILE A 128 5.68 -2.55 -15.79
N GLY A 129 5.99 -1.26 -15.89
CA GLY A 129 7.15 -0.77 -16.64
C GLY A 129 8.47 -1.35 -16.14
N MET A 130 8.66 -1.43 -14.81
CA MET A 130 9.83 -2.08 -14.22
C MET A 130 9.93 -3.56 -14.57
N ILE A 131 8.82 -4.29 -14.55
CA ILE A 131 8.80 -5.70 -14.97
C ILE A 131 9.17 -5.83 -16.44
N GLY A 132 8.64 -4.96 -17.31
CA GLY A 132 8.99 -4.94 -18.73
C GLY A 132 10.48 -4.67 -18.98
N LEU A 133 11.08 -3.73 -18.23
CA LEU A 133 12.51 -3.45 -18.31
C LEU A 133 13.38 -4.64 -17.89
N ALA A 134 12.89 -5.52 -17.01
CA ALA A 134 13.63 -6.72 -16.62
C ALA A 134 13.75 -7.76 -17.76
N LEU A 135 12.97 -7.62 -18.84
CA LEU A 135 12.92 -8.59 -19.95
C LEU A 135 13.83 -8.22 -21.14
N VAL A 136 14.42 -7.03 -21.15
CA VAL A 136 15.26 -6.52 -22.26
C VAL A 136 16.68 -6.27 -21.79
#